data_AF-A0A534WBH3-F1
#
_entry.id   AF-A0A534WBH3-F1
#
_cell.length_a   1.000
_cell.length_b   1.000
_cell.length_c   1.000
_cell.angle_alpha   90.00
_cell.angle_beta   90.00
_cell.angle_gamma   90.00
#
_symmetry.space_group_name_H-M   'P 1'
#
loop_
_entity.id
_entity.type
_entity.pdbx_description
1 polymer ?
#
loop_
_entity_poly.entity_id
_entity_poly.type
_entity_poly.pdbx_seq_one_letter_code
_entity_poly.pdbx_strand_id
1 'polypeptide(L)'
;MPMRCSGGSTPGANCTGGGGCGTTVACAGGGNCVNDTGRCRSPDPADAPCCSDADCPASGACETGSCEGGSSAGFGCITTDDCPGGSCKTFIQTCPICNATTNKCNAGINDGLACTPGDGAIDGDYPTSHDCPPSAASGLGALPIAFVLDSGTVTKTSVDLPGEANVFCGFCRKVASNAFARRCGGSPTGTVCGGNTGTTGAPCSAAAPCLPISCTSDPDCAGQTQTQGGGPFISCGQRTGGAFTSSGVARTIVETGSPSGPLTIGGPGAPSTLVSIFCIPLTFSSLVDSAADLPGPGAVAITGTAQALP
;
A
#
# COMPACT_ATOMS: atom_id res chain seq x y z
N MET A 1 4.70 19.53 -0.74
CA MET A 1 3.33 18.97 -0.81
C MET A 1 2.91 18.86 -2.27
N PRO A 2 2.12 17.85 -2.67
CA PRO A 2 1.58 17.77 -4.02
C PRO A 2 0.61 18.94 -4.28
N MET A 3 0.78 19.64 -5.41
CA MET A 3 -0.06 20.76 -5.82
C MET A 3 -0.67 20.47 -7.19
N ARG A 4 -1.89 20.93 -7.43
CA ARG A 4 -2.56 20.79 -8.74
C ARG A 4 -3.35 22.03 -9.13
N CYS A 5 -3.61 22.19 -10.42
CA CYS A 5 -4.50 23.23 -10.92
C CYS A 5 -5.98 22.90 -10.64
N SER A 6 -6.72 23.84 -10.05
CA SER A 6 -8.17 23.83 -9.97
C SER A 6 -8.74 24.82 -10.98
N GLY A 7 -9.54 24.31 -11.93
CA GLY A 7 -10.03 25.10 -13.07
C GLY A 7 -8.99 25.31 -14.19
N GLY A 8 -9.32 26.19 -15.13
CA GLY A 8 -8.49 26.46 -16.31
C GLY A 8 -8.59 25.40 -17.41
N SER A 9 -7.67 25.46 -18.38
CA SER A 9 -7.57 24.49 -19.49
C SER A 9 -6.74 23.25 -19.16
N THR A 10 -6.12 23.21 -17.98
CA THR A 10 -5.33 22.07 -17.48
C THR A 10 -5.67 21.69 -16.02
N PRO A 11 -6.95 21.43 -15.65
CA PRO A 11 -7.29 21.02 -14.30
C PRO A 11 -6.55 19.73 -13.90
N GLY A 12 -5.99 19.68 -12.70
CA GLY A 12 -5.22 18.55 -12.18
C GLY A 12 -3.73 18.55 -12.51
N ALA A 13 -3.25 19.43 -13.42
CA ALA A 13 -1.83 19.51 -13.76
C ALA A 13 -0.98 19.99 -12.57
N ASN A 14 0.25 19.48 -12.48
CA ASN A 14 1.19 19.87 -11.44
C ASN A 14 1.60 21.34 -11.59
N CYS A 15 1.47 22.11 -10.52
CA CYS A 15 1.77 23.54 -10.50
C CYS A 15 2.89 23.94 -9.52
N THR A 16 3.70 22.99 -9.04
CA THR A 16 4.78 23.21 -8.05
C THR A 16 5.82 24.26 -8.46
N GLY A 17 6.02 24.51 -9.75
CA GLY A 17 6.94 25.54 -10.27
C GLY A 17 6.38 26.97 -10.31
N GLY A 18 5.12 27.19 -9.93
CA GLY A 18 4.36 28.41 -10.20
C GLY A 18 4.23 29.44 -9.07
N GLY A 19 4.90 29.27 -7.93
CA GLY A 19 4.89 30.25 -6.84
C GLY A 19 3.84 30.05 -5.74
N GLY A 20 3.26 28.86 -5.60
CA GLY A 20 2.43 28.48 -4.44
C GLY A 20 0.92 28.46 -4.69
N CYS A 21 0.17 28.26 -3.60
CA CYS A 21 -1.29 28.14 -3.62
C CYS A 21 -1.92 29.50 -3.99
N GLY A 22 -2.90 29.49 -4.88
CA GLY A 22 -3.59 30.69 -5.38
C GLY A 22 -2.94 31.35 -6.59
N THR A 23 -1.75 30.90 -7.04
CA THR A 23 -1.15 31.44 -8.27
C THR A 23 -1.80 30.84 -9.52
N THR A 24 -1.98 31.67 -10.55
CA THR A 24 -2.56 31.27 -11.84
C THR A 24 -1.48 30.96 -12.89
N VAL A 25 -0.22 31.31 -12.62
CA VAL A 25 0.89 31.30 -13.59
C VAL A 25 1.21 29.90 -14.10
N ALA A 26 1.15 28.88 -13.23
CA ALA A 26 1.37 27.50 -13.62
C ALA A 26 0.11 26.79 -14.15
N CYS A 27 -1.05 27.45 -14.10
CA CYS A 27 -2.35 26.87 -14.44
C CYS A 27 -2.97 27.59 -15.64
N ALA A 28 -2.66 27.08 -16.83
CA ALA A 28 -3.11 27.67 -18.09
C ALA A 28 -4.64 27.81 -18.15
N GLY A 29 -5.12 28.89 -18.77
CA GLY A 29 -6.55 29.13 -18.98
C GLY A 29 -7.33 29.68 -17.77
N GLY A 30 -6.64 30.26 -16.78
CA GLY A 30 -7.28 30.91 -15.63
C GLY A 30 -7.63 29.98 -14.47
N GLY A 31 -6.94 28.84 -14.35
CA GLY A 31 -7.02 27.98 -13.17
C GLY A 31 -6.16 28.51 -12.03
N ASN A 32 -6.44 28.07 -10.81
CA ASN A 32 -5.64 28.38 -9.62
C ASN A 32 -4.86 27.15 -9.19
N CYS A 33 -3.58 27.33 -8.85
CA CYS A 33 -2.81 26.28 -8.17
C CYS A 33 -3.37 26.10 -6.76
N VAL A 34 -3.74 24.88 -6.40
CA VAL A 34 -4.28 24.54 -5.09
C VAL A 34 -3.52 23.36 -4.49
N ASN A 35 -3.50 23.30 -3.16
CA ASN A 35 -3.08 22.13 -2.40
C ASN A 35 -4.29 21.60 -1.63
N ASP A 36 -4.68 20.35 -1.88
CA ASP A 36 -5.76 19.71 -1.10
C ASP A 36 -5.29 19.31 0.29
N THR A 37 -3.99 19.06 0.43
CA THR A 37 -3.39 18.34 1.55
C THR A 37 -2.79 19.25 2.62
N GLY A 38 -2.55 20.53 2.32
CA GLY A 38 -1.93 21.48 3.23
C GLY A 38 -2.95 22.37 3.93
N ARG A 39 -2.89 22.50 5.26
CA ARG A 39 -3.66 23.49 6.03
C ARG A 39 -2.78 24.26 7.00
N CYS A 40 -3.03 25.57 7.14
CA CYS A 40 -2.35 26.38 8.14
C CYS A 40 -2.82 26.02 9.56
N ARG A 41 -1.92 26.13 10.54
CA ARG A 41 -2.30 26.04 11.95
C ARG A 41 -3.05 27.29 12.41
N SER A 42 -3.73 27.18 13.55
CA SER A 42 -4.12 28.36 14.32
C SER A 42 -2.86 29.21 14.62
N PRO A 43 -2.91 30.55 14.51
CA PRO A 43 -4.09 31.41 14.44
C PRO A 43 -4.49 31.90 13.03
N ASP A 44 -4.03 31.26 11.96
CA ASP A 44 -4.58 31.53 10.63
C ASP A 44 -6.08 31.14 10.57
N PRO A 45 -6.85 31.53 9.54
CA PRO A 45 -8.23 31.09 9.38
C PRO A 45 -8.34 29.56 9.25
N ALA A 46 -9.40 28.98 9.80
CA ALA A 46 -9.71 27.56 9.60
C ALA A 46 -9.92 27.28 8.10
N ASP A 47 -9.54 26.07 7.68
CA ASP A 47 -9.53 25.61 6.29
C ASP A 47 -8.62 26.43 5.34
N ALA A 48 -7.75 27.29 5.85
CA ALA A 48 -6.79 28.04 5.04
C ALA A 48 -5.82 27.06 4.35
N PRO A 49 -5.88 26.93 3.02
CA PRO A 49 -4.98 26.06 2.29
C PRO A 49 -3.60 26.69 2.21
N CYS A 50 -2.57 25.88 2.34
CA CYS A 50 -1.18 26.32 2.26
C CYS A 50 -0.36 25.37 1.41
N CYS A 51 0.67 25.90 0.76
CA CYS A 51 1.61 25.14 -0.07
C CYS A 51 3.02 25.14 0.56
N SER A 52 3.29 26.11 1.43
CA SER A 52 4.50 26.29 2.22
C SER A 52 4.19 27.10 3.48
N ASP A 53 5.11 27.11 4.44
CA ASP A 53 5.00 27.88 5.68
C ASP A 53 4.79 29.39 5.44
N ALA A 54 5.27 29.92 4.31
CA ALA A 54 5.09 31.32 3.93
C ALA A 54 3.64 31.70 3.62
N ASP A 55 2.79 30.73 3.31
CA ASP A 55 1.35 30.94 3.04
C ASP A 55 0.53 31.07 4.33
N CYS A 56 1.15 30.84 5.49
CA CYS A 56 0.54 30.91 6.81
C CYS A 56 1.11 32.10 7.58
N PRO A 57 0.70 33.34 7.26
CA PRO A 57 1.33 34.54 7.80
C PRO A 57 1.19 34.68 9.32
N ALA A 58 0.17 34.06 9.93
CA ALA A 58 -0.07 34.16 11.36
C ALA A 58 0.55 32.98 12.14
N SER A 59 0.43 31.75 11.65
CA SER A 59 0.96 30.55 12.32
C SER A 59 2.37 30.17 11.88
N GLY A 60 2.78 30.57 10.68
CA GLY A 60 4.08 30.23 10.09
C GLY A 60 4.26 28.74 9.81
N ALA A 61 3.20 27.93 9.84
CA ALA A 61 3.29 26.48 9.74
C ALA A 61 2.21 25.93 8.79
N CYS A 62 2.66 25.27 7.73
CA CYS A 62 1.82 24.58 6.77
C CYS A 62 1.89 23.07 6.96
N GLU A 63 0.81 22.46 7.44
CA GLU A 63 0.79 21.06 7.84
C GLU A 63 0.09 20.16 6.82
N THR A 64 0.49 18.88 6.76
CA THR A 64 0.01 17.88 5.79
C THR A 64 -1.31 17.20 6.17
N GLY A 65 -2.03 17.74 7.14
CA GLY A 65 -3.30 17.21 7.64
C GLY A 65 -4.24 18.30 8.12
N SER A 66 -5.50 17.95 8.36
CA SER A 66 -6.51 18.82 8.98
C SER A 66 -7.14 18.15 10.19
N CYS A 67 -7.37 18.93 11.24
CA CYS A 67 -8.12 18.48 12.40
C CYS A 67 -9.61 18.35 12.07
N GLU A 68 -10.17 17.22 12.42
CA GLU A 68 -11.59 16.93 12.27
C GLU A 68 -12.28 16.86 13.62
N GLY A 69 -13.17 17.82 13.84
CA GLY A 69 -13.80 18.06 15.13
C GLY A 69 -12.85 18.70 16.15
N GLY A 70 -13.37 18.85 17.38
CA GLY A 70 -12.64 19.49 18.47
C GLY A 70 -12.53 21.01 18.35
N SER A 71 -11.73 21.60 19.23
CA SER A 71 -11.51 23.06 19.26
C SER A 71 -10.64 23.57 18.12
N SER A 72 -9.97 22.66 17.41
CA SER A 72 -9.06 22.97 16.32
C SER A 72 -9.58 22.54 14.94
N ALA A 73 -10.89 22.28 14.80
CA ALA A 73 -11.47 21.81 13.54
C ALA A 73 -11.09 22.72 12.35
N GLY A 74 -10.61 22.13 11.25
CA GLY A 74 -10.18 22.83 10.04
C GLY A 74 -8.75 23.39 10.07
N PHE A 75 -8.01 23.27 11.17
CA PHE A 75 -6.60 23.68 11.23
C PHE A 75 -5.63 22.56 10.85
N GLY A 76 -4.44 22.98 10.41
CA GLY A 76 -3.30 22.11 10.13
C GLY A 76 -2.90 21.21 11.29
N CYS A 77 -2.60 19.95 11.00
CA CYS A 77 -2.11 18.98 11.98
C CYS A 77 -1.12 17.98 11.37
N ILE A 78 -0.23 17.44 12.21
CA ILE A 78 0.65 16.31 11.87
C ILE A 78 0.21 15.05 12.61
N THR A 79 -0.27 15.21 13.85
CA THR A 79 -0.67 14.10 14.73
C THR A 79 -1.98 14.44 15.43
N THR A 80 -2.67 13.43 15.97
CA THR A 80 -3.93 13.63 16.71
C THR A 80 -3.78 14.54 17.93
N ASP A 81 -2.58 14.66 18.49
CA ASP A 81 -2.29 15.56 19.62
C ASP A 81 -2.46 17.04 19.24
N ASP A 82 -2.34 17.38 17.95
CA ASP A 82 -2.58 18.73 17.44
C ASP A 82 -4.08 19.11 17.41
N CYS A 83 -4.98 18.15 17.67
CA CYS A 83 -6.43 18.29 17.55
C CYS A 83 -7.15 18.02 18.89
N PRO A 84 -7.12 18.95 19.85
CA PRO A 84 -7.77 18.76 21.14
C PRO A 84 -9.28 18.54 21.01
N GLY A 85 -9.75 17.37 21.45
CA GLY A 85 -11.15 16.96 21.32
C GLY A 85 -11.59 16.60 19.90
N GLY A 86 -10.63 16.41 18.98
CA GLY A 86 -10.84 15.99 17.60
C GLY A 86 -9.86 14.89 17.19
N SER A 87 -9.68 14.71 15.88
CA SER A 87 -8.70 13.77 15.32
C SER A 87 -7.94 14.41 14.16
N CYS A 88 -6.65 14.14 14.04
CA CYS A 88 -5.88 14.65 12.90
C CYS A 88 -6.08 13.73 11.69
N LYS A 89 -6.56 14.28 10.58
CA LYS A 89 -6.61 13.61 9.28
C LYS A 89 -5.43 14.05 8.45
N THR A 90 -4.41 13.20 8.33
CA THR A 90 -3.26 13.47 7.46
C THR A 90 -3.63 13.11 6.03
N PHE A 91 -3.65 14.08 5.12
CA PHE A 91 -3.98 13.89 3.71
C PHE A 91 -2.81 13.29 2.92
N ILE A 92 -2.14 12.29 3.48
CA ILE A 92 -1.07 11.55 2.80
C ILE A 92 -1.76 10.66 1.77
N GLN A 93 -2.00 11.21 0.58
CA GLN A 93 -2.53 10.46 -0.55
C GLN A 93 -1.42 9.54 -1.07
N THR A 94 -1.36 8.31 -0.55
CA THR A 94 -0.28 7.33 -0.82
C THR A 94 -0.24 6.90 -2.30
N CYS A 95 -1.37 6.99 -3.00
CA CYS A 95 -1.50 6.70 -4.42
C CYS A 95 -2.12 7.88 -5.19
N PRO A 96 -1.66 8.16 -6.42
CA PRO A 96 -2.34 9.06 -7.34
C PRO A 96 -3.86 8.80 -7.50
N ILE A 97 -4.60 9.87 -7.79
CA ILE A 97 -6.07 9.84 -7.94
C ILE A 97 -6.46 9.41 -9.35
N CYS A 98 -7.49 8.56 -9.46
CA CYS A 98 -8.26 8.40 -10.70
C CYS A 98 -9.29 9.52 -10.83
N ASN A 99 -9.18 10.31 -11.89
CA ASN A 99 -10.09 11.40 -12.15
C ASN A 99 -11.49 10.90 -12.51
N ALA A 100 -12.48 11.21 -11.67
CA ALA A 100 -13.87 10.79 -11.87
C ALA A 100 -14.53 11.32 -13.15
N THR A 101 -14.00 12.39 -13.74
CA THR A 101 -14.54 12.97 -14.98
C THR A 101 -13.87 12.38 -16.22
N THR A 102 -12.55 12.16 -16.17
CA THR A 102 -11.80 11.68 -17.35
C THR A 102 -11.55 10.17 -17.35
N ASN A 103 -11.83 9.48 -16.24
CA ASN A 103 -11.49 8.08 -15.99
C ASN A 103 -10.02 7.77 -16.28
N LYS A 104 -9.13 8.71 -15.92
CA LYS A 104 -7.68 8.61 -16.11
C LYS A 104 -6.90 8.98 -14.86
N CYS A 105 -5.73 8.36 -14.70
CA CYS A 105 -4.83 8.70 -13.61
C CYS A 105 -4.26 10.10 -13.78
N ASN A 106 -4.26 10.88 -12.70
CA ASN A 106 -3.71 12.24 -12.70
C ASN A 106 -2.18 12.29 -12.44
N ALA A 107 -1.58 11.16 -12.03
CA ALA A 107 -0.14 11.02 -11.79
C ALA A 107 0.24 9.54 -11.68
N GLY A 108 1.54 9.28 -11.44
CA GLY A 108 2.07 7.93 -11.23
C GLY A 108 2.62 7.29 -12.49
N ILE A 109 2.95 6.00 -12.43
CA ILE A 109 3.43 5.28 -13.62
C ILE A 109 2.33 5.14 -14.69
N ASN A 110 1.07 5.24 -14.26
CA ASN A 110 -0.11 5.15 -15.10
C ASN A 110 -0.68 6.52 -15.48
N ASP A 111 0.07 7.62 -15.33
CA ASP A 111 -0.39 8.96 -15.68
C ASP A 111 -1.02 9.01 -17.09
N GLY A 112 -2.24 9.53 -17.18
CA GLY A 112 -3.03 9.60 -18.41
C GLY A 112 -3.62 8.27 -18.94
N LEU A 113 -3.31 7.14 -18.30
CA LEU A 113 -3.92 5.83 -18.59
C LEU A 113 -5.28 5.70 -17.90
N ALA A 114 -6.11 4.81 -18.45
CA ALA A 114 -7.45 4.55 -17.94
C ALA A 114 -7.42 3.96 -16.53
N CYS A 115 -8.38 4.35 -15.70
CA CYS A 115 -8.58 3.86 -14.35
C CYS A 115 -10.08 3.89 -13.99
N THR A 116 -10.45 3.19 -12.93
CA THR A 116 -11.77 3.27 -12.31
C THR A 116 -11.71 4.13 -11.05
N PRO A 117 -12.52 5.20 -10.95
CA PRO A 117 -12.64 5.96 -9.71
C PRO A 117 -13.09 5.06 -8.56
N GLY A 118 -12.61 5.34 -7.36
CA GLY A 118 -13.11 4.65 -6.17
C GLY A 118 -14.47 5.21 -5.78
N ASP A 119 -15.50 4.35 -5.75
CA ASP A 119 -16.89 4.75 -5.46
C ASP A 119 -17.29 4.56 -3.97
N GLY A 120 -16.32 4.23 -3.12
CA GLY A 120 -16.55 3.87 -1.73
C GLY A 120 -16.85 5.08 -0.85
N ALA A 121 -17.96 5.05 -0.12
CA ALA A 121 -18.27 5.99 0.97
C ALA A 121 -17.49 5.65 2.26
N ILE A 122 -16.23 5.22 2.12
CA ILE A 122 -15.33 4.93 3.24
C ILE A 122 -14.46 6.17 3.35
N ASP A 123 -14.90 7.10 4.21
CA ASP A 123 -14.20 8.30 4.68
C ASP A 123 -13.43 9.18 3.65
N GLY A 124 -12.79 10.25 4.14
CA GLY A 124 -12.21 11.32 3.31
C GLY A 124 -10.87 10.98 2.65
N ASP A 125 -10.38 9.75 2.86
CA ASP A 125 -9.14 9.23 2.25
C ASP A 125 -9.42 8.58 0.87
N TYR A 126 -10.69 8.48 0.47
CA TYR A 126 -11.13 8.18 -0.90
C TYR A 126 -11.11 9.45 -1.78
N PRO A 127 -10.43 9.47 -2.95
CA PRO A 127 -10.31 8.35 -3.88
C PRO A 127 -8.86 8.13 -4.34
N THR A 128 -8.04 7.45 -3.54
CA THR A 128 -6.89 6.77 -4.14
C THR A 128 -7.40 5.63 -5.01
N SER A 129 -7.06 5.59 -6.30
CA SER A 129 -7.34 4.40 -7.09
C SER A 129 -6.15 3.45 -7.03
N HIS A 130 -6.44 2.17 -6.79
CA HIS A 130 -5.44 1.11 -6.98
C HIS A 130 -4.87 1.10 -8.40
N ASP A 131 -5.64 1.60 -9.37
CA ASP A 131 -5.27 1.68 -10.79
C ASP A 131 -4.21 2.75 -11.09
N CYS A 132 -3.98 3.68 -10.17
CA CYS A 132 -3.03 4.77 -10.36
C CYS A 132 -1.89 4.65 -9.33
N PRO A 133 -0.98 3.68 -9.49
CA PRO A 133 0.10 3.47 -8.53
C PRO A 133 1.11 4.62 -8.60
N PRO A 134 1.75 4.96 -7.46
CA PRO A 134 2.79 5.99 -7.41
C PRO A 134 3.98 5.65 -8.33
N SER A 135 4.82 6.65 -8.63
CA SER A 135 6.05 6.42 -9.40
C SER A 135 6.96 5.41 -8.68
N ALA A 136 7.77 4.65 -9.43
CA ALA A 136 8.58 3.55 -8.89
C ALA A 136 9.56 3.94 -7.76
N ALA A 137 9.87 5.24 -7.61
CA ALA A 137 10.69 5.76 -6.52
C ALA A 137 9.90 6.03 -5.21
N SER A 138 8.58 6.23 -5.31
CA SER A 138 7.69 6.52 -4.17
C SER A 138 6.74 5.37 -3.85
N GLY A 139 6.62 4.39 -4.74
CA GLY A 139 5.90 3.15 -4.49
C GLY A 139 6.76 2.16 -3.71
N LEU A 140 6.31 1.78 -2.51
CA LEU A 140 6.90 0.69 -1.73
C LEU A 140 6.68 -0.70 -2.37
N GLY A 141 6.10 -0.74 -3.58
CA GLY A 141 5.66 -1.94 -4.28
C GLY A 141 4.19 -2.26 -3.97
N ALA A 142 3.48 -2.80 -4.95
CA ALA A 142 2.23 -3.51 -4.65
C ALA A 142 2.64 -4.91 -4.19
N LEU A 143 2.26 -5.29 -2.97
CA LEU A 143 2.34 -6.66 -2.50
C LEU A 143 1.07 -7.38 -2.98
N PRO A 144 1.11 -8.18 -4.06
CA PRO A 144 -0.04 -8.98 -4.43
C PRO A 144 -0.26 -10.05 -3.36
N ILE A 145 -1.09 -9.73 -2.38
CA ILE A 145 -1.56 -10.68 -1.37
C ILE A 145 -2.89 -11.22 -1.86
N ALA A 146 -2.87 -12.45 -2.37
CA ALA A 146 -4.10 -13.17 -2.68
C ALA A 146 -4.71 -13.69 -1.37
N PHE A 147 -5.76 -13.05 -0.89
CA PHE A 147 -6.54 -13.57 0.24
C PHE A 147 -7.40 -14.73 -0.23
N VAL A 148 -7.24 -15.90 0.40
CA VAL A 148 -8.19 -17.00 0.27
C VAL A 148 -9.03 -16.98 1.54
N LEU A 149 -10.17 -16.28 1.47
CA LEU A 149 -11.04 -16.05 2.62
C LEU A 149 -11.91 -17.28 2.90
N ASP A 150 -11.92 -17.73 4.14
CA ASP A 150 -12.75 -18.84 4.62
C ASP A 150 -13.59 -18.38 5.83
N SER A 151 -14.81 -18.86 5.95
CA SER A 151 -15.68 -18.57 7.11
C SER A 151 -15.56 -19.61 8.23
N GLY A 152 -14.83 -20.70 8.00
CA GLY A 152 -14.47 -21.73 8.95
C GLY A 152 -13.10 -21.51 9.59
N THR A 153 -12.49 -22.59 10.09
CA THR A 153 -11.15 -22.54 10.68
C THR A 153 -10.09 -22.86 9.64
N VAL A 154 -9.14 -21.95 9.45
CA VAL A 154 -7.98 -22.13 8.57
C VAL A 154 -6.75 -22.38 9.44
N THR A 155 -5.92 -23.34 9.04
CA THR A 155 -4.70 -23.70 9.77
C THR A 155 -3.53 -23.80 8.81
N LYS A 156 -2.38 -23.25 9.19
CA LYS A 156 -1.12 -23.40 8.46
C LYS A 156 -0.04 -23.85 9.44
N THR A 157 0.65 -24.93 9.11
CA THR A 157 1.76 -25.45 9.93
C THR A 157 3.06 -25.30 9.16
N SER A 158 4.10 -24.87 9.86
CA SER A 158 5.44 -24.72 9.31
C SER A 158 6.15 -26.05 9.13
N VAL A 159 7.12 -26.04 8.21
CA VAL A 159 8.01 -27.15 7.92
C VAL A 159 9.44 -26.83 8.33
N ASP A 160 10.21 -27.86 8.67
CA ASP A 160 11.65 -27.72 8.88
C ASP A 160 12.37 -28.08 7.59
N LEU A 161 13.14 -27.14 7.08
CA LEU A 161 13.98 -27.29 5.91
C LEU A 161 15.44 -27.36 6.33
N PRO A 162 16.34 -27.96 5.52
CA PRO A 162 17.74 -28.12 5.89
C PRO A 162 18.46 -26.80 6.23
N GLY A 163 18.06 -25.70 5.57
CA GLY A 163 18.62 -24.37 5.81
C GLY A 163 17.91 -23.53 6.86
N GLU A 164 16.69 -23.91 7.28
CA GLU A 164 15.86 -23.10 8.18
C GLU A 164 14.71 -23.93 8.79
N ALA A 165 14.53 -23.81 10.10
CA ALA A 165 13.41 -24.40 10.82
C ALA A 165 12.20 -23.45 10.86
N ASN A 166 10.99 -23.99 11.06
CA ASN A 166 9.74 -23.22 11.22
C ASN A 166 9.39 -22.35 10.00
N VAL A 167 9.58 -22.86 8.78
CA VAL A 167 9.25 -22.15 7.53
C VAL A 167 7.77 -22.29 7.21
N PHE A 168 7.05 -21.16 7.17
CA PHE A 168 5.67 -21.06 6.68
C PHE A 168 5.61 -20.66 5.21
N CYS A 169 6.53 -19.79 4.79
CA CYS A 169 6.51 -19.14 3.48
C CYS A 169 7.87 -19.27 2.79
N GLY A 170 8.05 -20.38 2.07
CA GLY A 170 9.30 -20.67 1.38
C GLY A 170 9.50 -19.81 0.14
N PHE A 171 10.63 -19.12 0.09
CA PHE A 171 11.17 -18.43 -1.08
C PHE A 171 12.65 -18.77 -1.26
N CYS A 172 13.12 -18.78 -2.51
CA CYS A 172 14.52 -19.12 -2.80
C CYS A 172 15.47 -18.06 -2.25
N ARG A 173 16.22 -18.46 -1.22
CA ARG A 173 17.05 -17.65 -0.34
C ARG A 173 18.53 -17.97 -0.51
N LYS A 174 19.35 -16.95 -0.33
CA LYS A 174 20.79 -17.06 -0.13
C LYS A 174 21.09 -16.95 1.36
N VAL A 175 21.45 -18.07 1.97
CA VAL A 175 21.68 -18.21 3.42
C VAL A 175 22.69 -17.19 3.95
N ALA A 176 23.78 -16.96 3.22
CA ALA A 176 24.88 -16.09 3.66
C ALA A 176 24.49 -14.61 3.83
N SER A 177 23.42 -14.14 3.18
CA SER A 177 23.06 -12.71 3.16
C SER A 177 21.57 -12.42 3.33
N ASN A 178 20.74 -13.42 3.61
CA ASN A 178 19.27 -13.28 3.67
C ASN A 178 18.67 -12.56 2.45
N ALA A 179 19.29 -12.75 1.28
CA ALA A 179 18.78 -12.22 0.02
C ALA A 179 17.89 -13.27 -0.65
N PHE A 180 16.94 -12.83 -1.47
CA PHE A 180 15.99 -13.71 -2.16
C PHE A 180 16.04 -13.53 -3.67
N ALA A 181 15.88 -14.65 -4.39
CA ALA A 181 15.85 -14.66 -5.84
C ALA A 181 14.53 -14.08 -6.35
N ARG A 182 14.61 -13.34 -7.45
CA ARG A 182 13.44 -12.70 -8.08
C ARG A 182 13.44 -12.82 -9.59
N ARG A 183 12.28 -13.10 -10.17
CA ARG A 183 12.08 -13.26 -11.61
C ARG A 183 10.73 -12.70 -12.02
N CYS A 184 10.57 -12.38 -13.30
CA CYS A 184 9.27 -11.98 -13.83
C CYS A 184 8.24 -13.11 -13.60
N GLY A 185 7.10 -12.77 -13.01
CA GLY A 185 6.04 -13.69 -12.62
C GLY A 185 6.37 -14.61 -11.43
N GLY A 186 7.51 -14.43 -10.75
CA GLY A 186 7.95 -15.32 -9.67
C GLY A 186 8.27 -16.74 -10.13
N SER A 187 8.35 -16.96 -11.44
CA SER A 187 8.61 -18.27 -12.03
C SER A 187 10.11 -18.61 -11.97
N PRO A 188 10.49 -19.85 -11.61
CA PRO A 188 11.89 -20.32 -11.67
C PRO A 188 12.52 -20.17 -13.06
N THR A 189 11.71 -20.17 -14.12
CA THR A 189 12.12 -20.03 -15.53
C THR A 189 11.96 -18.61 -16.08
N GLY A 190 11.35 -17.70 -15.32
CA GLY A 190 11.13 -16.31 -15.74
C GLY A 190 12.43 -15.52 -15.90
N THR A 191 12.40 -14.39 -16.61
CA THR A 191 13.59 -13.55 -16.75
C THR A 191 14.00 -12.95 -15.41
N VAL A 192 15.31 -12.89 -15.13
CA VAL A 192 15.83 -12.21 -13.94
C VAL A 192 15.49 -10.73 -14.02
N CYS A 193 14.94 -10.17 -12.95
CA CYS A 193 14.47 -8.80 -12.88
C CYS A 193 15.09 -8.06 -11.70
N GLY A 194 15.16 -6.72 -11.77
CA GLY A 194 15.61 -5.85 -10.68
C GLY A 194 14.50 -4.90 -10.25
N GLY A 195 14.64 -4.29 -9.06
CA GLY A 195 13.65 -3.37 -8.50
C GLY A 195 12.79 -3.97 -7.39
N ASN A 196 11.79 -3.21 -6.95
CA ASN A 196 10.84 -3.60 -5.91
C ASN A 196 9.80 -4.61 -6.43
N THR A 197 9.11 -5.28 -5.52
CA THR A 197 8.05 -6.24 -5.89
C THR A 197 6.88 -5.53 -6.57
N GLY A 198 6.32 -6.18 -7.60
CA GLY A 198 5.22 -5.60 -8.36
C GLY A 198 5.64 -4.54 -9.38
N THR A 199 6.94 -4.21 -9.50
CA THR A 199 7.39 -3.30 -10.56
C THR A 199 7.20 -3.93 -11.94
N THR A 200 6.63 -3.14 -12.85
CA THR A 200 6.40 -3.49 -14.25
C THR A 200 7.34 -2.63 -15.12
N GLY A 201 8.01 -3.24 -16.10
CA GLY A 201 9.07 -2.59 -16.88
C GLY A 201 10.14 -3.60 -17.29
N ALA A 202 10.81 -3.37 -18.41
CA ALA A 202 11.76 -4.31 -19.01
C ALA A 202 12.77 -4.85 -17.95
N PRO A 203 12.92 -6.18 -17.81
CA PRO A 203 12.42 -7.24 -18.70
C PRO A 203 11.01 -7.77 -18.37
N CYS A 204 10.34 -7.25 -17.34
CA CYS A 204 9.03 -7.72 -16.89
C CYS A 204 7.86 -6.94 -17.50
N SER A 205 6.70 -7.58 -17.62
CA SER A 205 5.45 -6.96 -18.05
C SER A 205 4.45 -6.87 -16.90
N ALA A 206 3.35 -6.16 -17.09
CA ALA A 206 2.25 -6.14 -16.12
C ALA A 206 1.67 -7.53 -15.82
N ALA A 207 1.66 -8.43 -16.82
CA ALA A 207 1.21 -9.81 -16.65
C ALA A 207 2.22 -10.70 -15.92
N ALA A 208 3.48 -10.28 -15.82
CA ALA A 208 4.56 -11.02 -15.17
C ALA A 208 5.45 -10.06 -14.37
N PRO A 209 4.94 -9.48 -13.26
CA PRO A 209 5.69 -8.51 -12.46
C PRO A 209 6.93 -9.14 -11.82
N CYS A 210 7.89 -8.31 -11.39
CA CYS A 210 9.06 -8.82 -10.66
C CYS A 210 8.63 -9.32 -9.27
N LEU A 211 8.72 -10.64 -9.04
CA LEU A 211 8.29 -11.29 -7.79
C LEU A 211 9.37 -12.26 -7.30
N PRO A 212 9.42 -12.56 -5.98
CA PRO A 212 10.26 -13.63 -5.46
C PRO A 212 9.81 -15.00 -5.96
N ILE A 213 10.77 -15.94 -6.04
CA ILE A 213 10.50 -17.32 -6.47
C ILE A 213 10.05 -18.13 -5.25
N SER A 214 8.81 -18.62 -5.26
CA SER A 214 8.30 -19.48 -4.22
C SER A 214 8.92 -20.88 -4.28
N CYS A 215 9.03 -21.52 -3.13
CA CYS A 215 9.55 -22.86 -2.99
C CYS A 215 8.88 -23.59 -1.82
N THR A 216 8.95 -24.92 -1.86
CA THR A 216 8.57 -25.80 -0.75
C THR A 216 9.75 -26.62 -0.25
N SER A 217 10.85 -26.66 -1.01
CA SER A 217 12.07 -27.40 -0.69
C SER A 217 13.30 -26.80 -1.40
N ASP A 218 14.51 -27.10 -0.94
CA ASP A 218 15.77 -26.63 -1.56
C ASP A 218 15.89 -26.99 -3.06
N PRO A 219 15.46 -28.18 -3.53
CA PRO A 219 15.46 -28.53 -4.95
C PRO A 219 14.68 -27.57 -5.86
N ASP A 220 13.62 -26.92 -5.37
CA ASP A 220 12.85 -25.94 -6.15
C ASP A 220 13.71 -24.72 -6.52
N CYS A 221 14.78 -24.49 -5.77
CA CYS A 221 15.71 -23.39 -5.91
C CYS A 221 16.98 -23.75 -6.71
N ALA A 222 17.01 -24.95 -7.30
CA ALA A 222 18.11 -25.38 -8.16
C ALA A 222 18.29 -24.43 -9.36
N GLY A 223 19.55 -24.08 -9.66
CA GLY A 223 19.89 -23.23 -10.80
C GLY A 223 19.55 -21.74 -10.64
N GLN A 224 19.04 -21.31 -9.49
CA GLN A 224 18.75 -19.91 -9.22
C GLN A 224 20.05 -19.15 -8.92
N THR A 225 20.64 -18.57 -9.95
CA THR A 225 21.85 -17.73 -9.87
C THR A 225 21.52 -16.34 -10.38
N GLN A 226 21.77 -15.31 -9.56
CA GLN A 226 21.50 -13.92 -9.95
C GLN A 226 22.63 -13.01 -9.48
N THR A 227 23.10 -12.14 -10.38
CA THR A 227 24.18 -11.18 -10.11
C THR A 227 23.78 -10.17 -9.03
N GLN A 228 22.49 -9.83 -8.96
CA GLN A 228 21.96 -8.79 -8.08
C GLN A 228 21.96 -9.17 -6.58
N GLY A 229 22.15 -10.45 -6.25
CA GLY A 229 22.41 -10.92 -4.88
C GLY A 229 23.78 -11.56 -4.70
N GLY A 230 24.67 -11.43 -5.69
CA GLY A 230 26.06 -11.88 -5.62
C GLY A 230 26.24 -13.38 -5.37
N GLY A 231 25.39 -14.25 -5.94
CA GLY A 231 25.57 -15.70 -5.81
C GLY A 231 24.32 -16.56 -6.06
N PRO A 232 24.41 -17.87 -5.76
CA PRO A 232 23.30 -18.82 -5.88
C PRO A 232 22.30 -18.71 -4.71
N PHE A 233 21.02 -18.84 -5.02
CA PHE A 233 19.89 -18.87 -4.07
C PHE A 233 19.34 -20.29 -4.03
N ILE A 234 20.01 -21.17 -3.30
CA ILE A 234 19.76 -22.62 -3.34
C ILE A 234 19.00 -23.16 -2.13
N SER A 235 18.72 -22.30 -1.15
CA SER A 235 18.00 -22.71 0.05
C SER A 235 16.58 -22.19 -0.02
N CYS A 236 15.61 -23.03 0.30
CA CYS A 236 14.24 -22.60 0.50
C CYS A 236 14.05 -22.13 1.94
N GLY A 237 13.56 -20.91 2.12
CA GLY A 237 13.39 -20.33 3.45
C GLY A 237 12.59 -19.04 3.44
N GLN A 238 12.46 -18.44 4.61
CA GLN A 238 11.84 -17.12 4.79
C GLN A 238 12.86 -16.17 5.42
N ARG A 239 12.48 -14.94 5.80
CA ARG A 239 13.48 -14.02 6.37
C ARG A 239 14.00 -14.54 7.69
N THR A 240 13.06 -14.86 8.57
CA THR A 240 13.33 -15.46 9.88
C THR A 240 12.32 -16.55 10.17
N GLY A 241 12.76 -17.71 10.64
CA GLY A 241 11.90 -18.84 10.98
C GLY A 241 10.93 -18.51 12.10
N GLY A 242 9.70 -19.02 11.98
CA GLY A 242 8.61 -18.78 12.92
C GLY A 242 7.45 -18.00 12.29
N ALA A 243 6.39 -17.82 13.07
CA ALA A 243 5.24 -17.00 12.67
C ALA A 243 5.39 -15.58 13.24
N PHE A 244 5.24 -14.58 12.38
CA PHE A 244 5.16 -13.14 12.69
C PHE A 244 6.36 -12.48 13.39
N THR A 245 7.26 -13.25 14.01
CA THR A 245 8.48 -12.74 14.65
C THR A 245 9.59 -13.79 14.67
N SER A 246 10.82 -13.31 14.85
CA SER A 246 12.02 -14.10 15.10
C SER A 246 12.13 -14.71 16.51
N SER A 247 11.24 -14.31 17.43
CA SER A 247 11.32 -14.68 18.86
C SER A 247 10.41 -15.85 19.25
N GLY A 248 9.50 -16.25 18.36
CA GLY A 248 8.50 -17.28 18.62
C GLY A 248 8.66 -18.51 17.74
N VAL A 249 8.88 -19.67 18.37
CA VAL A 249 8.82 -21.02 17.74
C VAL A 249 7.37 -21.45 17.41
N ALA A 250 6.48 -20.50 17.10
CA ALA A 250 5.11 -20.81 16.74
C ALA A 250 5.13 -21.69 15.47
N ARG A 251 4.72 -22.95 15.63
CA ARG A 251 4.73 -23.95 14.55
C ARG A 251 3.48 -23.92 13.71
N THR A 252 2.38 -23.43 14.27
CA THR A 252 1.07 -23.50 13.67
C THR A 252 0.35 -22.18 13.88
N ILE A 253 -0.22 -21.64 12.81
CA ILE A 253 -1.13 -20.50 12.81
C ILE A 253 -2.53 -21.07 12.64
N VAL A 254 -3.45 -20.63 13.48
CA VAL A 254 -4.87 -20.98 13.40
C VAL A 254 -5.66 -19.69 13.38
N GLU A 255 -6.52 -19.53 12.39
CA GLU A 255 -7.55 -18.49 12.39
C GLU A 255 -8.92 -19.13 12.34
N THR A 256 -9.85 -18.60 13.13
CA THR A 256 -11.22 -19.11 13.22
C THR A 256 -12.17 -18.03 12.74
N GLY A 257 -12.78 -18.29 11.58
CA GLY A 257 -13.88 -17.50 11.06
C GLY A 257 -15.21 -17.87 11.72
N SER A 258 -16.25 -17.17 11.28
CA SER A 258 -17.64 -17.48 11.64
C SER A 258 -18.52 -17.26 10.42
N PRO A 259 -19.21 -18.29 9.89
CA PRO A 259 -20.13 -18.10 8.77
C PRO A 259 -21.32 -17.24 9.18
N SER A 260 -21.88 -16.51 8.23
CA SER A 260 -23.17 -15.84 8.44
C SER A 260 -24.22 -16.88 8.81
N GLY A 261 -25.01 -16.59 9.85
CA GLY A 261 -26.22 -17.36 10.15
C GLY A 261 -27.23 -17.35 9.00
N PRO A 262 -28.39 -18.02 9.17
CA PRO A 262 -29.44 -18.06 8.16
C PRO A 262 -29.82 -16.66 7.67
N LEU A 263 -29.78 -16.44 6.36
CA LEU A 263 -30.18 -15.17 5.75
C LEU A 263 -31.67 -15.21 5.37
N THR A 264 -32.37 -14.13 5.66
CA THR A 264 -33.75 -13.89 5.19
C THR A 264 -33.72 -12.82 4.11
N ILE A 265 -34.39 -13.03 2.98
CA ILE A 265 -34.49 -12.03 1.90
C ILE A 265 -35.12 -10.74 2.46
N GLY A 266 -34.45 -9.60 2.29
CA GLY A 266 -34.89 -8.31 2.84
C GLY A 266 -34.77 -8.19 4.36
N GLY A 267 -34.22 -9.20 5.04
CA GLY A 267 -33.94 -9.18 6.48
C GLY A 267 -32.69 -8.35 6.84
N PRO A 268 -32.44 -8.12 8.13
CA PRO A 268 -31.22 -7.45 8.58
C PRO A 268 -29.97 -8.26 8.24
N GLY A 269 -28.84 -7.58 8.03
CA GLY A 269 -27.57 -8.25 7.77
C GLY A 269 -27.15 -9.17 8.92
N ALA A 270 -26.70 -10.38 8.60
CA ALA A 270 -26.15 -11.33 9.57
C ALA A 270 -24.63 -11.16 9.68
N PRO A 271 -24.07 -11.10 10.89
CA PRO A 271 -22.62 -10.96 11.08
C PRO A 271 -21.88 -12.19 10.56
N SER A 272 -20.71 -11.97 9.96
CA SER A 272 -19.81 -13.00 9.45
C SER A 272 -18.37 -12.56 9.66
N THR A 273 -17.47 -13.51 9.90
CA THR A 273 -16.04 -13.29 9.99
C THR A 273 -15.36 -14.20 9.00
N LEU A 274 -14.63 -13.61 8.07
CA LEU A 274 -13.81 -14.31 7.08
C LEU A 274 -12.36 -14.23 7.52
N VAL A 275 -11.65 -15.35 7.47
CA VAL A 275 -10.25 -15.47 7.89
C VAL A 275 -9.37 -15.99 6.77
N SER A 276 -8.07 -15.68 6.81
CA SER A 276 -7.10 -16.19 5.84
C SER A 276 -5.66 -16.11 6.37
N ILE A 277 -4.91 -17.20 6.17
CA ILE A 277 -3.46 -17.24 6.39
C ILE A 277 -2.78 -17.28 5.03
N PHE A 278 -1.88 -16.33 4.77
CA PHE A 278 -1.22 -16.15 3.48
C PHE A 278 0.28 -15.90 3.64
N CYS A 279 1.01 -15.90 2.52
CA CYS A 279 2.43 -15.58 2.50
C CYS A 279 2.64 -14.19 1.91
N ILE A 280 3.32 -13.33 2.67
CA ILE A 280 3.68 -12.00 2.22
C ILE A 280 5.08 -12.11 1.57
N PRO A 281 5.20 -11.86 0.26
CA PRO A 281 6.50 -11.83 -0.39
C PRO A 281 7.33 -10.64 0.11
N LEU A 282 8.63 -10.64 -0.20
CA LEU A 282 9.44 -9.43 -0.01
C LEU A 282 8.89 -8.29 -0.86
N THR A 283 9.20 -7.06 -0.46
CA THR A 283 9.08 -5.86 -1.29
C THR A 283 10.37 -5.53 -2.04
N PHE A 284 11.50 -6.14 -1.64
CA PHE A 284 12.88 -5.78 -2.02
C PHE A 284 13.31 -4.38 -1.58
N SER A 285 12.53 -3.72 -0.72
CA SER A 285 12.94 -2.54 0.03
C SER A 285 13.50 -2.97 1.37
N SER A 286 14.80 -2.72 1.60
CA SER A 286 15.45 -3.11 2.86
C SER A 286 14.78 -2.49 4.09
N LEU A 287 14.23 -1.28 3.97
CA LEU A 287 13.50 -0.61 5.06
C LEU A 287 12.19 -1.35 5.40
N VAL A 288 11.41 -1.70 4.39
CA VAL A 288 10.11 -2.37 4.60
C VAL A 288 10.32 -3.81 5.03
N ASP A 289 11.17 -4.54 4.31
CA ASP A 289 11.41 -5.96 4.56
C ASP A 289 12.06 -6.19 5.92
N SER A 290 12.89 -5.25 6.38
CA SER A 290 13.49 -5.36 7.71
C SER A 290 12.52 -5.02 8.84
N ALA A 291 11.69 -3.99 8.67
CA ALA A 291 10.72 -3.57 9.66
C ALA A 291 9.57 -4.58 9.81
N ALA A 292 9.12 -5.17 8.71
CA ALA A 292 7.98 -6.10 8.68
C ALA A 292 8.39 -7.58 8.66
N ASP A 293 9.69 -7.88 8.78
CA ASP A 293 10.27 -9.23 8.73
C ASP A 293 9.86 -10.05 7.49
N LEU A 294 9.90 -9.41 6.32
CA LEU A 294 9.47 -10.02 5.05
C LEU A 294 10.63 -10.75 4.33
N PRO A 295 10.37 -11.93 3.73
CA PRO A 295 9.06 -12.55 3.59
C PRO A 295 8.68 -13.36 4.82
N GLY A 296 7.37 -13.48 5.05
CA GLY A 296 6.84 -14.20 6.21
C GLY A 296 5.33 -14.45 6.09
N PRO A 297 4.74 -15.21 7.03
CA PRO A 297 3.31 -15.43 7.05
C PRO A 297 2.55 -14.17 7.45
N GLY A 298 1.41 -13.95 6.81
CA GLY A 298 0.39 -12.98 7.19
C GLY A 298 -0.90 -13.70 7.59
N ALA A 299 -1.72 -13.03 8.40
CA ALA A 299 -3.01 -13.51 8.87
C ALA A 299 -3.98 -12.33 8.89
N VAL A 300 -5.24 -12.56 8.52
CA VAL A 300 -6.26 -11.51 8.45
C VAL A 300 -7.60 -12.06 8.89
N ALA A 301 -8.31 -11.29 9.72
CA ALA A 301 -9.71 -11.50 10.04
C ALA A 301 -10.52 -10.29 9.58
N ILE A 302 -11.47 -10.52 8.68
CA ILE A 302 -12.37 -9.50 8.15
C ILE A 302 -13.77 -9.78 8.69
N THR A 303 -14.26 -8.86 9.51
CA THR A 303 -15.62 -8.89 10.02
C THR A 303 -16.54 -8.07 9.11
N GLY A 304 -17.70 -8.61 8.79
CA GLY A 304 -18.71 -7.92 7.99
C GLY A 304 -20.11 -8.46 8.22
N THR A 305 -21.05 -7.97 7.42
CA THR A 305 -22.45 -8.43 7.44
C THR A 305 -22.83 -8.97 6.07
N ALA A 306 -23.37 -10.19 6.03
CA ALA A 306 -23.98 -10.76 4.84
C ALA A 306 -25.48 -10.46 4.84
N GLN A 307 -26.03 -10.01 3.72
CA GLN A 307 -27.45 -9.74 3.58
C GLN A 307 -27.95 -10.28 2.23
N ALA A 308 -29.11 -10.94 2.24
CA ALA A 308 -29.81 -11.32 1.03
C ALA A 308 -30.69 -10.16 0.57
N LEU A 309 -30.30 -9.49 -0.51
CA LEU A 309 -31.06 -8.41 -1.12
C LEU A 309 -32.18 -8.98 -2.03
N PRO A 310 -33.28 -8.24 -2.25
CA PRO A 310 -34.38 -8.64 -3.14
C PRO A 310 -33.98 -8.76 -4.62
#